data_AF-A0A4D6KH78-F1
#
_entry.id   AF-A0A4D6KH78-F1
#
_cell.length_a   1.000
_cell.length_b   1.000
_cell.length_c   1.000
_cell.angle_alpha   90.00
_cell.angle_beta   90.00
_cell.angle_gamma   90.00
#
_symmetry.space_group_name_H-M   'P 1'
#
loop_
_entity.id
_entity.type
_entity.pdbx_description
1 polymer ?
#
loop_
_entity_poly.entity_id
_entity_poly.type
_entity_poly.pdbx_seq_one_letter_code
_entity_poly.pdbx_strand_id
1 'polypeptide(L)' 'MDRDHHQPPDIDDEEFDDWAEERLADVEYDTELGKEMGKDAVRLARGEMSQEEFHEKYHEQVQAEFGLDDRPTKPEK' A
#
# COMPACT_ATOMS: atom_id res chain seq x y z
N MET A 1 20.43 5.31 -14.15
CA MET A 1 19.33 5.67 -13.24
C MET A 1 19.46 4.73 -12.06
N ASP A 2 20.41 5.01 -11.18
CA ASP A 2 20.46 4.42 -9.86
C ASP A 2 19.20 4.92 -9.15
N ARG A 3 18.13 4.11 -9.16
CA ARG A 3 17.03 4.36 -8.24
C ARG A 3 17.63 4.06 -6.90
N ASP A 4 18.12 5.10 -6.21
CA ASP A 4 18.58 5.01 -4.84
C ASP A 4 17.59 4.12 -4.09
N HIS A 5 18.06 2.94 -3.66
CA HIS A 5 17.28 2.04 -2.82
C HIS A 5 17.31 2.64 -1.40
N HIS A 6 16.87 3.89 -1.28
CA HIS A 6 16.66 4.54 -0.01
C HIS A 6 15.54 3.77 0.66
N GLN A 7 15.87 3.21 1.82
CA GLN A 7 14.89 2.55 2.65
C GLN A 7 13.79 3.57 2.95
N PRO A 8 12.50 3.18 2.88
CA PRO A 8 11.44 4.09 3.25
C PRO A 8 11.70 4.61 4.67
N PRO A 9 11.47 5.91 4.92
CA PRO A 9 11.48 6.45 6.28
C PRO A 9 10.41 5.75 7.15
N ASP A 10 10.42 5.99 8.46
CA ASP A 10 9.41 5.38 9.31
C ASP A 10 8.03 5.91 8.96
N ILE A 11 6.98 5.09 9.11
CA ILE A 11 5.60 5.50 8.81
C ILE A 11 5.09 6.59 9.76
N ASP A 12 5.77 6.74 10.91
CA ASP A 12 5.51 7.75 11.92
C ASP A 12 6.25 9.08 11.64
N ASP A 13 7.18 9.10 10.67
CA ASP A 13 7.88 10.32 10.23
C ASP A 13 7.04 11.10 9.22
N GLU A 14 7.05 12.44 9.33
CA GLU A 14 6.37 13.33 8.37
C GLU A 14 6.97 13.21 6.95
N GLU A 15 8.23 12.80 6.84
CA GLU A 15 8.93 12.58 5.56
C GLU A 15 8.37 11.39 4.76
N PHE A 16 7.61 10.48 5.38
CA PHE A 16 7.04 9.33 4.69
C PHE A 16 6.08 9.76 3.58
N ASP A 17 5.25 10.77 3.84
CA ASP A 17 4.25 11.21 2.86
C ASP A 17 4.91 11.84 1.63
N ASP A 18 5.92 12.68 1.84
CA ASP A 18 6.69 13.28 0.74
C ASP A 18 7.47 12.22 -0.04
N TRP A 19 8.09 11.25 0.65
CA TRP A 19 8.80 10.14 0.02
C TRP A 19 7.87 9.28 -0.83
N ALA A 20 6.71 8.92 -0.29
CA ALA A 20 5.75 8.07 -0.98
C ALA A 20 5.10 8.83 -2.16
N GLU A 21 4.84 10.12 -2.01
CA GLU A 21 4.35 10.98 -3.09
C GLU A 21 5.36 11.09 -4.24
N GLU A 22 6.65 11.34 -3.94
CA GLU A 22 7.70 11.34 -4.97
C GLU A 22 7.76 9.99 -5.70
N ARG A 23 7.65 8.89 -4.94
CA ARG A 23 7.78 7.54 -5.50
C ARG A 23 6.61 7.12 -6.37
N LEU A 24 5.42 7.63 -6.06
CA LEU A 24 4.17 7.37 -6.75
C LEU A 24 3.80 8.46 -7.77
N ALA A 25 4.53 9.58 -7.83
CA ALA A 25 4.24 10.69 -8.75
C ALA A 25 4.24 10.29 -10.24
N ASP A 26 4.96 9.22 -10.60
CA ASP A 26 5.05 8.70 -11.97
C ASP A 26 4.05 7.56 -12.25
N VAL A 27 3.23 7.14 -11.27
CA VAL A 27 2.21 6.11 -11.47
C VAL A 27 0.87 6.72 -11.84
N GLU A 28 0.12 6.04 -12.72
CA GLU A 28 -1.23 6.48 -13.15
C GLU A 28 -2.33 6.15 -12.14
N TYR A 29 -1.97 5.58 -10.99
CA TYR A 29 -2.89 5.14 -9.95
C TYR A 29 -3.02 6.17 -8.84
N ASP A 30 -4.09 6.04 -8.05
CA ASP A 30 -4.31 6.91 -6.89
C ASP A 30 -3.12 6.85 -5.91
N THR A 31 -2.40 7.96 -5.85
CA THR A 31 -1.23 8.13 -5.00
C THR A 31 -1.61 8.19 -3.52
N GLU A 32 -2.77 8.76 -3.18
CA GLU A 32 -3.24 8.79 -1.79
C GLU A 32 -3.56 7.39 -1.30
N LEU A 33 -4.23 6.58 -2.12
CA LEU A 33 -4.49 5.17 -1.81
C LEU A 33 -3.18 4.40 -1.59
N GLY A 34 -2.20 4.58 -2.47
CA GLY A 34 -0.88 3.96 -2.35
C GLY A 34 -0.14 4.36 -1.06
N LYS A 35 -0.21 5.65 -0.66
CA LYS A 35 0.35 6.16 0.60
C LYS A 35 -0.28 5.47 1.81
N GLU A 36 -1.60 5.46 1.88
CA GLU A 36 -2.32 4.84 3.00
C GLU A 36 -2.07 3.33 3.10
N MET A 37 -2.12 2.62 1.97
CA MET A 37 -1.83 1.19 1.91
C MET A 37 -0.39 0.87 2.34
N GLY A 38 0.58 1.70 1.95
CA GLY A 38 1.98 1.54 2.37
C GLY A 38 2.13 1.61 3.88
N LYS A 39 1.51 2.60 4.53
CA LYS A 39 1.53 2.75 6.00
C LYS A 39 0.90 1.54 6.69
N ASP A 40 -0.29 1.14 6.24
CA ASP A 40 -1.02 0.03 6.84
C ASP A 40 -0.36 -1.33 6.57
N ALA A 41 0.34 -1.51 5.44
CA ALA A 41 1.14 -2.71 5.17
C ALA A 41 2.31 -2.84 6.15
N VAL A 42 2.95 -1.73 6.53
CA VAL A 42 3.97 -1.73 7.57
C VAL A 42 3.36 -2.03 8.94
N ARG A 43 2.19 -1.47 9.27
CA ARG A 43 1.45 -1.80 10.52
C ARG A 43 1.07 -3.28 10.59
N LEU A 44 0.61 -3.86 9.48
CA LEU A 44 0.34 -5.30 9.36
C LEU A 44 1.61 -6.12 9.61
N ALA A 45 2.74 -5.71 9.03
CA ALA A 45 4.04 -6.39 9.25
C ALA A 45 4.54 -6.25 10.69
N ARG A 46 4.23 -5.13 11.36
CA ARG A 46 4.52 -4.89 12.79
C ARG A 46 3.56 -5.65 13.73
N GLY A 47 2.46 -6.20 13.20
CA GLY A 47 1.42 -6.87 13.99
C GLY A 47 0.46 -5.90 14.70
N GLU A 48 0.45 -4.63 14.29
CA GLU A 48 -0.45 -3.58 14.81
C GLU A 48 -1.82 -3.59 14.11
N MET A 49 -1.92 -4.28 12.98
CA MET A 49 -3.16 -4.48 12.22
C MET A 49 -3.23 -5.96 11.79
N SER A 50 -4.44 -6.53 11.75
CA SER A 50 -4.63 -7.89 11.23
C SER A 50 -4.77 -7.90 9.70
N GLN A 51 -4.46 -9.05 9.09
CA GLN A 51 -4.60 -9.22 7.65
C GLN A 51 -6.06 -9.05 7.20
N GLU A 52 -7.02 -9.48 8.02
CA GLU A 52 -8.44 -9.33 7.74
C GLU A 52 -8.85 -7.85 7.67
N GLU A 53 -8.41 -7.05 8.65
CA GLU A 53 -8.67 -5.59 8.66
C GLU A 53 -8.04 -4.88 7.47
N PHE A 54 -6.79 -5.22 7.10
CA PHE A 54 -6.13 -4.65 5.93
C PHE A 54 -6.90 -4.97 4.64
N HIS A 55 -7.29 -6.24 4.47
CA HIS A 55 -8.02 -6.67 3.29
C HIS A 55 -9.40 -6.02 3.23
N GLU A 56 -10.17 -5.99 4.33
CA GLU A 56 -11.50 -5.38 4.35
C GLU A 56 -11.46 -3.88 4.01
N LYS A 57 -10.49 -3.14 4.58
CA LYS A 57 -10.35 -1.69 4.37
C LYS A 57 -10.00 -1.31 2.92
N TYR A 58 -9.13 -2.08 2.27
CA TYR A 58 -8.58 -1.72 0.96
C TYR A 58 -9.19 -2.52 -0.21
N HIS A 59 -9.94 -3.59 0.05
CA HIS A 59 -10.46 -4.46 -1.02
C HIS A 59 -11.30 -3.71 -2.05
N GLU A 60 -12.26 -2.89 -1.62
CA GLU A 60 -13.15 -2.18 -2.53
C GLU A 60 -12.39 -1.12 -3.35
N GLN A 61 -11.47 -0.41 -2.72
CA GLN A 61 -10.67 0.65 -3.35
C GLN A 61 -9.66 0.07 -4.36
N VAL A 62 -8.94 -0.98 -3.98
CA VAL A 62 -8.02 -1.69 -4.88
C VAL A 62 -8.77 -2.34 -6.05
N GLN A 63 -9.97 -2.88 -5.80
CA GLN A 63 -10.79 -3.46 -6.86
C GLN A 63 -11.31 -2.39 -7.82
N ALA A 64 -11.66 -1.19 -7.33
CA ALA A 64 -12.05 -0.06 -8.16
C ALA A 64 -10.88 0.47 -9.00
N GLU A 65 -9.70 0.63 -8.40
CA GLU A 65 -8.52 1.26 -9.03
C GLU A 65 -7.76 0.31 -9.97
N PHE A 66 -7.64 -0.96 -9.61
CA PHE A 66 -6.83 -1.94 -10.37
C PHE A 66 -7.67 -2.98 -11.11
N GLY A 67 -8.98 -3.06 -10.86
CA GLY A 67 -9.86 -4.06 -11.48
C GLY A 67 -9.50 -5.52 -11.15
N LEU A 68 -8.65 -5.75 -10.15
CA LEU A 68 -8.04 -7.04 -9.84
C LEU A 68 -8.60 -7.60 -8.51
N ASP A 69 -9.57 -8.52 -8.61
CA ASP A 69 -9.97 -9.38 -7.48
C ASP A 69 -8.99 -10.56 -7.37
N ASP A 70 -7.88 -10.32 -6.67
CA ASP A 70 -6.87 -11.33 -6.28
C ASP A 70 -7.08 -11.79 -4.83
N ARG A 71 -8.34 -11.96 -4.39
CA ARG A 71 -8.55 -12.63 -3.11
C ARG A 71 -8.02 -14.08 -3.20
N PRO A 72 -7.25 -14.56 -2.22
CA PRO A 72 -6.98 -15.99 -2.05
C PRO A 72 -8.24 -16.76 -1.59
N THR A 73 -9.44 -16.19 -1.74
CA THR A 73 -10.73 -16.84 -1.47
C THR A 73 -11.26 -17.61 -2.68
N LYS A 74 -10.55 -17.63 -3.81
CA LYS A 74 -10.90 -18.53 -4.92
C LYS A 74 -10.48 -19.95 -4.48
N PRO A 75 -11.43 -20.90 -4.28
CA PRO A 75 -11.04 -22.28 -4.07
C PRO A 75 -10.25 -22.74 -5.29
N GLU A 76 -9.04 -23.27 -5.06
CA GLU A 76 -8.27 -23.96 -6.08
C GLU A 76 -9.19 -25.01 -6.75
N LYS A 77 -9.25 -25.00 -8.08
CA LYS A 77 -9.97 -26.01 -8.87
C LYS A 77 -9.06 -27.15 -9.27
#